data_AF-A0A6I1FHA1-F1
#
_entry.id   AF-A0A6I1FHA1-F1
#
_cell.length_a   1.000
_cell.length_b   1.000
_cell.length_c   1.000
_cell.angle_alpha   90.00
_cell.angle_beta   90.00
_cell.angle_gamma   90.00
#
_symmetry.space_group_name_H-M   'P 1'
#
loop_
_entity.id
_entity.type
_entity.pdbx_description
1 polymer ?
#
loop_
_entity_poly.entity_id
_entity_poly.type
_entity_poly.pdbx_seq_one_letter_code
_entity_poly.pdbx_strand_id
1 'polypeptide(L)'
;MAAVWIMSSMPDNAVIELPQRNVDRFLKESLHLIEFAILYSLIVNAFLANGRFTNAAHVTAALIACFYGLIDEIHQAFVPSRSATVIDALKDITGVLICYFIVQYTYFSRPYSRISKLMHKFSLWASS
;
A
#
# COMPACT_ATOMS: atom_id res chain seq x y z
N MET A 1 10.20 -1.82 -3.44
CA MET A 1 10.33 -2.21 -4.85
C MET A 1 10.94 -3.61 -4.98
N ALA A 2 12.26 -3.80 -4.88
CA ALA A 2 12.85 -5.14 -4.99
C ALA A 2 12.33 -6.13 -3.92
N ALA A 3 12.15 -5.68 -2.67
CA ALA A 3 11.60 -6.51 -1.60
C ALA A 3 10.13 -6.92 -1.81
N VAL A 4 9.34 -6.03 -2.42
CA VAL A 4 7.92 -6.27 -2.77
C VAL A 4 7.83 -7.40 -3.78
N TRP A 5 8.61 -7.29 -4.86
CA TRP A 5 8.71 -8.32 -5.88
C TRP A 5 9.25 -9.64 -5.35
N ILE A 6 10.28 -9.63 -4.51
CA ILE A 6 10.85 -10.87 -3.95
C ILE A 6 9.84 -11.57 -3.04
N MET A 7 9.13 -10.84 -2.16
CA MET A 7 8.09 -11.45 -1.31
C MET A 7 6.87 -11.93 -2.09
N SER A 8 6.40 -11.14 -3.06
CA SER A 8 5.26 -11.48 -3.93
C SER A 8 5.55 -12.71 -4.78
N SER A 9 6.81 -12.91 -5.17
CA SER A 9 7.26 -14.09 -5.95
C SER A 9 7.41 -15.39 -5.15
N MET A 10 7.32 -15.35 -3.81
CA MET A 10 7.51 -16.56 -3.00
C MET A 10 6.32 -17.51 -3.14
N PRO A 11 6.54 -18.83 -3.33
CA PRO A 11 5.49 -19.83 -3.36
C PRO A 11 4.68 -19.87 -2.04
N ASP A 12 3.40 -20.20 -2.13
CA ASP A 12 2.44 -20.32 -1.03
C ASP A 12 2.92 -21.25 0.10
N ASN A 13 3.89 -22.08 -0.19
CA ASN A 13 4.42 -23.18 0.60
C ASN A 13 5.82 -22.88 1.18
N ALA A 14 6.35 -21.67 1.03
CA ALA A 14 7.75 -21.36 1.38
C ALA A 14 8.01 -21.01 2.86
N VAL A 15 6.99 -20.74 3.69
CA VAL A 15 7.23 -20.26 5.07
C VAL A 15 6.42 -20.99 6.13
N ILE A 16 5.18 -21.43 5.85
CA ILE A 16 4.35 -22.17 6.82
C ILE A 16 3.42 -23.11 6.04
N GLU A 17 3.55 -24.43 6.21
CA GLU A 17 2.48 -25.36 5.83
C GLU A 17 1.45 -25.36 6.96
N LEU A 18 0.50 -24.42 6.96
CA LEU A 18 -0.61 -24.52 7.90
C LEU A 18 -1.57 -25.62 7.41
N PRO A 19 -2.09 -26.47 8.31
CA PRO A 19 -2.95 -27.60 7.96
C PRO A 19 -4.32 -27.20 7.34
N GLN A 20 -4.56 -25.91 7.08
CA GLN A 20 -5.77 -25.39 6.43
C GLN A 20 -5.44 -24.37 5.33
N ARG A 21 -5.57 -24.79 4.07
CA ARG A 21 -5.39 -23.97 2.83
C ARG A 21 -6.06 -22.60 2.84
N ASN A 22 -7.11 -22.39 3.64
CA ASN A 22 -7.85 -21.14 3.70
C ASN A 22 -7.18 -20.09 4.59
N VAL A 23 -6.53 -20.49 5.69
CA VAL A 23 -5.86 -19.55 6.61
C VAL A 23 -4.59 -19.00 5.97
N ASP A 24 -3.81 -19.85 5.32
CA ASP A 24 -2.61 -19.44 4.58
C ASP A 24 -2.93 -18.47 3.44
N ARG A 25 -4.07 -18.66 2.79
CA ARG A 25 -4.53 -17.76 1.74
C ARG A 25 -4.96 -16.41 2.32
N PHE A 26 -5.79 -16.43 3.36
CA PHE A 26 -6.26 -15.21 4.02
C PHE A 26 -5.13 -14.35 4.60
N LEU A 27 -4.12 -14.98 5.22
CA LEU A 27 -2.96 -14.27 5.76
C LEU A 27 -2.12 -13.61 4.67
N LYS A 28 -1.89 -14.29 3.54
CA LYS A 28 -1.15 -13.72 2.40
C LYS A 28 -1.92 -12.59 1.73
N GLU A 29 -3.22 -12.76 1.53
CA GLU A 29 -4.10 -11.72 1.01
C GLU A 29 -4.11 -10.47 1.92
N SER A 30 -4.09 -10.67 3.25
CA SER A 30 -3.98 -9.57 4.22
C SER A 30 -2.62 -8.87 4.18
N LEU A 31 -1.57 -9.58 3.80
CA LEU A 31 -0.22 -9.02 3.68
C LEU A 31 -0.13 -8.04 2.50
N HIS A 32 -0.77 -8.36 1.36
CA HIS A 32 -0.86 -7.46 0.21
C HIS A 32 -1.59 -6.17 0.55
N LEU A 33 -2.69 -6.23 1.30
CA LEU A 33 -3.38 -5.04 1.79
C LEU A 33 -2.45 -4.12 2.59
N ILE A 34 -1.64 -4.69 3.48
CA ILE A 34 -0.66 -3.94 4.29
C ILE A 34 0.47 -3.39 3.40
N GLU A 35 0.94 -4.16 2.44
CA GLU A 35 2.00 -3.77 1.52
C GLU A 35 1.63 -2.54 0.69
N PHE A 36 0.44 -2.51 0.09
CA PHE A 36 -0.01 -1.36 -0.68
C PHE A 36 -0.34 -0.14 0.20
N ALA A 37 -0.79 -0.36 1.43
CA ALA A 37 -0.91 0.69 2.44
C ALA A 37 0.45 1.33 2.78
N ILE A 38 1.51 0.52 2.93
CA ILE A 38 2.88 1.00 3.14
C ILE A 38 3.37 1.74 1.91
N LEU A 39 3.19 1.18 0.71
CA LEU A 39 3.61 1.80 -0.55
C LEU A 39 2.99 3.20 -0.70
N TYR A 40 1.69 3.30 -0.52
CA TYR A 40 0.97 4.56 -0.54
C TYR A 40 1.54 5.56 0.49
N SER A 41 1.78 5.10 1.72
CA SER A 41 2.35 5.93 2.79
C SER A 41 3.76 6.44 2.45
N LEU A 42 4.59 5.62 1.80
CA LEU A 42 5.92 6.02 1.32
C LEU A 42 5.85 7.11 0.25
N ILE A 43 4.91 6.99 -0.70
CA ILE A 43 4.71 7.99 -1.74
C ILE A 43 4.23 9.32 -1.13
N VAL A 44 3.29 9.26 -0.17
CA VAL A 44 2.85 10.43 0.61
C VAL A 44 4.02 11.09 1.34
N ASN A 45 4.86 10.31 2.01
CA ASN A 45 6.05 10.82 2.69
C ASN A 45 7.05 11.45 1.71
N ALA A 46 7.22 10.89 0.51
CA ALA A 46 8.06 11.48 -0.53
C ALA A 46 7.52 12.86 -0.99
N PHE A 47 6.20 13.00 -1.13
CA PHE A 47 5.59 14.30 -1.44
C PHE A 47 5.70 15.31 -0.29
N LEU A 48 5.55 14.86 0.96
CA LEU A 48 5.74 15.68 2.16
C LEU A 48 7.17 16.18 2.31
N ALA A 49 8.15 15.31 2.05
CA ALA A 49 9.57 15.65 2.12
C ALA A 49 9.96 16.71 1.08
N ASN A 50 9.32 16.70 -0.08
CA ASN A 50 9.52 17.71 -1.11
C ASN A 50 8.67 18.99 -0.91
N GLY A 51 7.92 19.11 0.19
CA GLY A 51 7.07 20.26 0.48
C GLY A 51 5.89 20.44 -0.50
N ARG A 52 5.58 19.43 -1.32
CA ARG A 52 4.57 19.49 -2.41
C ARG A 52 3.31 18.69 -2.10
N PHE A 53 3.00 18.47 -0.83
CA PHE A 53 1.85 17.67 -0.43
C PHE A 53 0.55 18.47 -0.50
N THR A 54 -0.09 18.43 -1.68
CA THR A 54 -1.39 19.03 -1.98
C THR A 54 -2.46 17.95 -2.17
N ASN A 55 -3.74 18.34 -2.26
CA ASN A 55 -4.82 17.41 -2.62
C ASN A 55 -4.55 16.67 -3.95
N ALA A 56 -3.96 17.35 -4.94
CA ALA A 56 -3.58 16.73 -6.21
C ALA A 56 -2.46 15.69 -6.04
N ALA A 57 -1.45 16.00 -5.23
CA ALA A 57 -0.38 15.04 -4.91
C ALA A 57 -0.92 13.83 -4.13
N HIS A 58 -1.88 14.05 -3.24
CA HIS A 58 -2.57 13.01 -2.48
C HIS A 58 -3.32 12.02 -3.39
N VAL A 59 -4.12 12.54 -4.32
CA VAL A 59 -4.81 11.70 -5.33
C VAL A 59 -3.81 11.00 -6.25
N THR A 60 -2.76 11.70 -6.69
CA THR A 60 -1.72 11.12 -7.54
C THR A 60 -1.00 9.96 -6.84
N ALA A 61 -0.71 10.10 -5.54
CA ALA A 61 -0.10 9.04 -4.74
C ALA A 61 -0.97 7.78 -4.68
N ALA A 62 -2.29 7.95 -4.48
CA ALA A 62 -3.25 6.85 -4.51
C ALA A 62 -3.31 6.17 -5.88
N LEU A 63 -3.35 6.96 -6.98
CA LEU A 63 -3.35 6.41 -8.33
C LEU A 63 -2.08 5.61 -8.61
N ILE A 64 -0.90 6.13 -8.25
CA ILE A 64 0.37 5.41 -8.43
C ILE A 64 0.37 4.10 -7.63
N ALA A 65 -0.08 4.12 -6.37
CA ALA A 65 -0.15 2.91 -5.54
C ALA A 65 -1.11 1.86 -6.12
N CYS A 66 -2.31 2.27 -6.58
CA CYS A 66 -3.27 1.37 -7.24
C CYS A 66 -2.72 0.79 -8.55
N PHE A 67 -2.09 1.61 -9.38
CA PHE A 67 -1.44 1.14 -10.62
C PHE A 67 -0.35 0.12 -10.31
N TYR A 68 0.42 0.36 -9.25
CA TYR A 68 1.47 -0.55 -8.84
C TYR A 68 0.91 -1.90 -8.35
N GLY A 69 -0.20 -1.91 -7.61
CA GLY A 69 -0.89 -3.16 -7.24
C GLY A 69 -1.44 -3.93 -8.42
N LEU A 70 -1.99 -3.23 -9.41
CA LEU A 70 -2.42 -3.87 -10.66
C LEU A 70 -1.24 -4.50 -11.42
N ILE A 71 -0.07 -3.86 -11.41
CA ILE A 71 1.15 -4.43 -12.00
C ILE A 71 1.62 -5.67 -11.22
N ASP A 72 1.50 -5.67 -9.88
CA ASP A 72 1.86 -6.83 -9.05
C ASP A 72 0.94 -8.02 -9.34
N GLU A 73 -0.37 -7.81 -9.43
CA GLU A 73 -1.34 -8.85 -9.80
C GLU A 73 -1.10 -9.40 -11.22
N ILE A 74 -0.79 -8.52 -12.18
CA ILE A 74 -0.40 -8.95 -13.52
C ILE A 74 0.88 -9.79 -13.45
N HIS A 75 1.88 -9.40 -12.66
CA HIS A 75 3.11 -10.14 -12.48
C HIS A 75 2.84 -11.52 -11.84
N GLN A 76 2.00 -11.58 -10.81
CA GLN A 76 1.57 -12.83 -10.17
C GLN A 76 0.84 -13.76 -11.14
N ALA A 77 0.08 -13.22 -12.11
CA ALA A 77 -0.57 -14.02 -13.15
C ALA A 77 0.43 -14.81 -14.01
N PHE A 78 1.68 -14.35 -14.10
CA PHE A 78 2.76 -15.06 -14.81
C PHE A 78 3.55 -16.03 -13.92
N VAL A 79 3.31 -16.04 -12.60
CA VAL A 79 4.00 -16.94 -11.65
C VAL A 79 3.22 -18.26 -11.54
N PRO A 80 3.81 -19.40 -11.97
CA PRO A 80 3.19 -20.71 -11.79
C PRO A 80 2.97 -20.97 -10.30
N SER A 81 1.81 -21.52 -9.92
CA SER A 81 1.31 -21.75 -8.53
C SER A 81 0.52 -20.62 -7.87
N ARG A 82 0.41 -19.44 -8.50
CA ARG A 82 -0.44 -18.33 -8.02
C ARG A 82 -1.72 -18.18 -8.84
N SER A 83 -2.78 -17.72 -8.18
CA SER A 83 -4.07 -17.41 -8.79
C SER A 83 -4.31 -15.92 -8.70
N ALA A 84 -3.90 -15.17 -9.72
CA ALA A 84 -4.24 -13.76 -9.84
C ALA A 84 -5.70 -13.63 -10.30
N THR A 85 -6.54 -12.96 -9.51
CA THR A 85 -7.93 -12.72 -9.88
C THR A 85 -8.27 -11.25 -9.82
N VAL A 86 -9.29 -10.83 -10.56
CA VAL A 86 -9.82 -9.46 -10.50
C VAL A 86 -10.24 -9.07 -9.07
N ILE A 87 -10.64 -10.06 -8.26
CA ILE A 87 -11.00 -9.86 -6.86
C ILE A 87 -9.78 -9.45 -6.03
N ASP A 88 -8.60 -9.97 -6.34
CA ASP A 88 -7.36 -9.67 -5.61
C ASP A 88 -6.86 -8.26 -5.94
N ALA A 89 -6.90 -7.86 -7.21
CA ALA A 89 -6.68 -6.46 -7.61
C ALA A 89 -7.64 -5.47 -6.93
N LEU A 90 -8.92 -5.85 -6.74
CA LEU A 90 -9.89 -5.04 -6.00
C LEU A 90 -9.56 -4.91 -4.50
N LYS A 91 -8.98 -5.97 -3.89
CA LYS A 91 -8.53 -5.92 -2.49
C LYS A 91 -7.36 -4.96 -2.32
N ASP A 92 -6.40 -4.97 -3.24
CA ASP A 92 -5.25 -4.06 -3.21
C ASP A 92 -5.68 -2.59 -3.30
N ILE A 93 -6.59 -2.31 -4.23
CA ILE A 93 -7.21 -0.98 -4.34
C ILE A 93 -7.94 -0.61 -3.05
N THR A 94 -8.62 -1.55 -2.40
CA THR A 94 -9.30 -1.30 -1.12
C THR A 94 -8.31 -0.93 -0.02
N GLY A 95 -7.16 -1.59 0.06
CA GLY A 95 -6.08 -1.23 0.99
C GLY A 95 -5.58 0.20 0.80
N VAL A 96 -5.34 0.59 -0.46
CA VAL A 96 -4.95 1.97 -0.80
C VAL A 96 -6.05 2.96 -0.42
N LEU A 97 -7.32 2.65 -0.70
CA LEU A 97 -8.46 3.52 -0.39
C LEU A 97 -8.62 3.75 1.12
N ILE A 98 -8.45 2.71 1.94
CA ILE A 98 -8.52 2.84 3.40
C ILE A 98 -7.48 3.86 3.89
N CYS A 99 -6.22 3.72 3.47
CA CYS A 99 -5.16 4.66 3.84
C CYS A 99 -5.38 6.06 3.26
N TYR A 100 -5.88 6.15 2.03
CA TYR A 100 -6.26 7.42 1.41
C TYR A 100 -7.31 8.16 2.24
N PHE A 101 -8.38 7.49 2.67
CA PHE A 101 -9.41 8.12 3.50
C PHE A 101 -8.91 8.51 4.88
N ILE A 102 -8.03 7.70 5.49
CA ILE A 102 -7.39 8.06 6.77
C ILE A 102 -6.60 9.36 6.59
N VAL A 103 -5.73 9.43 5.59
CA VAL A 103 -4.92 10.63 5.30
C VAL A 103 -5.81 11.82 4.95
N GLN A 104 -6.84 11.64 4.12
CA GLN A 104 -7.81 12.67 3.77
C GLN A 104 -8.44 13.27 5.03
N TYR A 105 -8.96 12.40 5.89
CA TYR A 105 -9.68 12.80 7.09
C TYR A 105 -8.75 13.43 8.13
N THR A 106 -7.54 12.89 8.32
CA THR A 106 -6.62 13.38 9.35
C THR A 106 -5.85 14.61 8.95
N TYR A 107 -5.37 14.70 7.70
CA TYR A 107 -4.50 15.78 7.24
C TYR A 107 -5.31 16.97 6.70
N PHE A 108 -6.31 16.72 5.86
CA PHE A 108 -7.10 17.79 5.24
C PHE A 108 -8.33 18.18 6.05
N SER A 109 -9.09 17.21 6.58
CA SER A 109 -10.35 17.50 7.30
C SER A 109 -10.16 17.81 8.79
N ARG A 110 -9.08 17.34 9.42
CA ARG A 110 -8.80 17.57 10.86
C ARG A 110 -7.33 17.92 11.14
N PRO A 111 -6.89 19.15 10.78
CA PRO A 111 -5.48 19.56 10.89
C PRO A 111 -4.89 19.50 12.31
N TYR A 112 -5.72 19.47 13.37
CA TYR A 112 -5.28 19.34 14.76
C TYR A 112 -5.05 17.89 15.24
N SER A 113 -5.25 16.87 14.40
CA SER A 113 -5.02 15.47 14.75
C SER A 113 -3.54 15.18 15.07
N ARG A 114 -3.27 14.17 15.92
CA ARG A 114 -1.88 13.76 16.24
C ARG A 114 -1.09 13.37 14.98
N ILE A 115 -1.77 12.70 14.04
CA ILE A 115 -1.20 12.27 12.76
C ILE A 115 -0.85 13.49 11.90
N SER A 116 -1.75 14.46 11.77
CA SER A 116 -1.47 15.71 11.04
C SER A 116 -0.25 16.44 11.62
N LYS A 117 -0.19 16.61 12.96
CA LYS A 117 0.96 17.23 13.62
C LYS A 117 2.27 16.49 13.36
N LEU A 118 2.24 15.16 13.35
CA LEU A 118 3.40 14.33 13.01
C LEU A 118 3.83 14.54 11.55
N MET A 119 2.88 14.53 10.60
CA MET A 119 3.13 14.75 9.18
C MET A 119 3.70 16.16 8.91
N HIS A 120 3.15 17.20 9.56
CA HIS A 120 3.69 18.55 9.47
C HIS A 120 5.09 18.67 10.07
N LYS A 121 5.33 18.07 11.24
CA LYS A 121 6.67 18.04 11.84
C LYS A 121 7.68 17.33 10.94
N PHE A 122 7.29 16.21 10.32
CA PHE A 122 8.11 15.48 9.37
C PHE A 122 8.41 16.31 8.12
N SER A 123 7.40 16.96 7.54
CA SER A 123 7.58 17.84 6.37
C SER A 123 8.56 18.98 6.68
N LEU A 124 8.42 19.61 7.85
CA LEU A 124 9.35 20.67 8.29
C LEU A 124 10.79 20.14 8.43
N TRP A 125 10.97 19.00 9.11
CA TRP A 125 12.28 18.36 9.31
C TRP A 125 12.94 17.92 7.99
N ALA A 126 12.15 17.42 7.03
CA ALA A 126 12.68 16.97 5.75
C ALA A 126 13.04 18.13 4.80
N SER A 127 12.43 19.31 5.01
CA SER A 127 12.69 20.53 4.22
C SER A 127 13.78 21.44 4.78
N SER A 128 14.29 21.15 5.98
CA SER A 128 15.36 21.87 6.67
C SER A 128 16.71 21.20 6.47
#